data_AF-A0A7S2WS14-F1
#
_entry.id   AF-A0A7S2WS14-F1
#
_cell.length_a   1.000
_cell.length_b   1.000
_cell.length_c   1.000
_cell.angle_alpha   90.00
_cell.angle_beta   90.00
_cell.angle_gamma   90.00
#
_symmetry.space_group_name_H-M   'P 1'
#
loop_
_entity.id
_entity.type
_entity.pdbx_description
1 polymer ?
#
loop_
_entity_poly.entity_id
_entity_poly.type
_entity_poly.pdbx_seq_one_letter_code
_entity_poly.pdbx_strand_id
1 'polypeptide(L)'
;AKVQAVIIMGGVLPPSTDHGGKLLPDSAHNNVFDLEAAHFFYSQCQALGVKLVVISREVAYACPVPRQVYTELAATGKPVGHRLAQEQRKSIEDLWRRACSSRSDPNRRGLPLRCDRE
;
A
#
# COMPACT_ATOMS: atom_id res chain seq x y z
N ALA A 1 -27.95 11.35 4.19
CA ALA A 1 -26.73 10.76 4.79
C ALA A 1 -25.63 11.82 4.86
N LYS A 2 -24.77 11.84 5.89
CA LYS A 2 -23.66 12.82 6.04
C LYS A 2 -22.37 12.41 5.33
N VAL A 3 -22.29 11.16 4.86
CA VAL A 3 -21.13 10.60 4.17
C VAL A 3 -21.53 10.27 2.74
N GLN A 4 -20.81 10.82 1.77
CA GLN A 4 -21.05 10.58 0.34
C GLN A 4 -20.40 9.29 -0.13
N ALA A 5 -19.13 9.08 0.24
CA ALA A 5 -18.35 7.92 -0.15
C ALA A 5 -17.20 7.70 0.83
N VAL A 6 -16.68 6.47 0.82
CA VAL A 6 -15.46 6.06 1.50
C VAL A 6 -14.49 5.55 0.44
N ILE A 7 -13.29 6.13 0.39
CA ILE A 7 -12.22 5.72 -0.53
C ILE A 7 -11.04 5.27 0.31
N ILE A 8 -10.60 4.03 0.13
CA ILE A 8 -9.53 3.43 0.93
C ILE A 8 -8.50 2.75 0.04
N MET A 9 -7.24 2.78 0.46
CA MET A 9 -6.21 1.90 -0.08
C MET A 9 -6.27 0.58 0.68
N GLY A 10 -6.48 -0.51 -0.04
CA GLY A 10 -6.67 -1.83 0.54
C GLY A 10 -6.73 -2.89 -0.55
N GLY A 11 -7.60 -3.87 -0.36
CA GLY A 11 -7.88 -4.88 -1.36
C GLY A 11 -9.12 -5.68 -0.97
N VAL A 12 -9.69 -6.38 -1.94
CA VAL A 12 -10.89 -7.18 -1.77
C VAL A 12 -10.68 -8.57 -2.35
N LEU A 13 -11.27 -9.57 -1.71
CA LEU A 13 -11.37 -10.90 -2.29
C LEU A 13 -12.20 -10.83 -3.59
N PRO A 14 -11.94 -11.73 -4.56
CA PRO A 14 -12.79 -11.86 -5.72
C PRO A 14 -14.26 -12.01 -5.31
N PRO A 15 -15.21 -11.33 -5.99
CA PRO A 15 -16.61 -11.45 -5.67
C PRO A 15 -17.06 -12.92 -5.69
N SER A 16 -17.64 -13.39 -4.59
CA SER A 16 -18.25 -14.72 -4.52
C SER A 16 -19.73 -14.59 -4.16
N THR A 17 -20.55 -15.49 -4.72
CA THR A 17 -21.94 -15.65 -4.36
C THR A 17 -22.12 -16.16 -2.92
N ASP A 18 -21.11 -16.83 -2.36
CA ASP A 18 -21.16 -17.43 -1.03
C ASP A 18 -21.35 -16.39 0.09
N HIS A 19 -20.97 -15.15 -0.17
CA HIS A 19 -21.11 -14.02 0.76
C HIS A 19 -22.21 -13.05 0.34
N GLY A 20 -23.18 -13.51 -0.48
CA GLY A 20 -24.27 -12.67 -0.98
C GLY A 20 -23.79 -11.51 -1.83
N GLY A 21 -22.64 -11.67 -2.52
CA GLY A 21 -22.04 -10.62 -3.34
C GLY A 21 -21.38 -9.49 -2.55
N LYS A 22 -21.23 -9.62 -1.22
CA LYS A 22 -20.54 -8.61 -0.41
C LYS A 22 -19.04 -8.63 -0.68
N LEU A 23 -18.44 -7.43 -0.71
CA LEU A 23 -17.00 -7.25 -0.73
C LEU A 23 -16.41 -7.58 0.63
N LEU A 24 -15.38 -8.43 0.64
CA LEU A 24 -14.61 -8.79 1.84
C LEU A 24 -13.17 -8.30 1.69
N PRO A 25 -12.53 -7.79 2.76
CA PRO A 25 -11.13 -7.40 2.72
C PRO A 25 -10.23 -8.60 2.41
N ASP A 26 -9.18 -8.39 1.62
CA ASP A 26 -8.13 -9.38 1.34
C ASP A 26 -6.92 -9.23 2.28
N SER A 27 -5.78 -9.81 1.88
CA SER A 27 -4.50 -9.72 2.58
C SER A 27 -3.71 -8.42 2.32
N ALA A 28 -4.33 -7.35 1.83
CA ALA A 28 -3.66 -6.06 1.66
C ALA A 28 -3.13 -5.54 3.00
N HIS A 29 -1.98 -4.84 2.98
CA HIS A 29 -1.26 -4.45 4.19
C HIS A 29 -2.12 -3.66 5.19
N ASN A 30 -2.95 -2.72 4.69
CA ASN A 30 -3.85 -1.93 5.54
C ASN A 30 -4.99 -2.75 6.15
N ASN A 31 -5.44 -3.80 5.46
CA ASN A 31 -6.48 -4.69 5.98
C ASN A 31 -5.91 -5.58 7.09
N VAL A 32 -4.74 -6.21 6.86
CA VAL A 32 -4.16 -7.17 7.81
C VAL A 32 -3.58 -6.51 9.08
N PHE A 33 -3.43 -5.19 9.08
CA PHE A 33 -3.06 -4.43 10.27
C PHE A 33 -4.08 -4.63 11.40
N ASP A 34 -5.37 -4.63 11.04
CA ASP A 34 -6.49 -5.01 11.91
C ASP A 34 -7.61 -5.61 11.04
N LEU A 35 -7.53 -6.93 10.84
CA LEU A 35 -8.42 -7.65 9.93
C LEU A 35 -9.87 -7.65 10.45
N GLU A 36 -10.07 -7.69 11.76
CA GLU A 36 -11.40 -7.65 12.38
C GLU A 36 -12.08 -6.30 12.13
N ALA A 37 -11.36 -5.20 12.37
CA ALA A 37 -11.86 -3.86 12.07
C ALA A 37 -12.11 -3.68 10.57
N ALA A 38 -11.25 -4.23 9.70
CA ALA A 38 -11.47 -4.19 8.26
C ALA A 38 -12.76 -4.93 7.86
N HIS A 39 -13.00 -6.14 8.37
CA HIS A 39 -14.25 -6.88 8.12
C HIS A 39 -15.48 -6.10 8.59
N PHE A 40 -15.44 -5.57 9.80
CA PHE A 40 -16.51 -4.73 10.34
C PHE A 40 -16.76 -3.52 9.45
N PHE A 41 -15.72 -2.76 9.12
CA PHE A 41 -15.82 -1.52 8.35
C PHE A 41 -16.40 -1.73 6.95
N TYR A 42 -15.93 -2.74 6.21
CA TYR A 42 -16.45 -3.05 4.88
C TYR A 42 -17.91 -3.50 4.94
N SER A 43 -18.27 -4.32 5.94
CA SER A 43 -19.64 -4.76 6.17
C SER A 43 -20.58 -3.60 6.47
N GLN A 44 -20.18 -2.69 7.37
CA GLN A 44 -20.99 -1.52 7.74
C GLN A 44 -21.15 -0.53 6.58
N CYS A 45 -20.10 -0.26 5.82
CA CYS A 45 -20.22 0.63 4.64
C CYS A 45 -21.26 0.08 3.65
N GLN A 46 -21.23 -1.22 3.36
CA GLN A 46 -22.18 -1.87 2.47
C GLN A 46 -23.61 -1.90 3.04
N ALA A 47 -23.76 -2.21 4.33
CA ALA A 47 -25.07 -2.25 5.00
C ALA A 47 -25.75 -0.87 5.05
N LEU A 48 -24.96 0.19 5.23
CA LEU A 48 -25.45 1.58 5.27
C LEU A 48 -25.65 2.19 3.87
N GLY A 49 -25.35 1.45 2.80
CA GLY A 49 -25.44 1.95 1.42
C GLY A 49 -24.44 3.06 1.10
N VAL A 50 -23.34 3.16 1.87
CA VAL A 50 -22.27 4.12 1.60
C VAL A 50 -21.45 3.61 0.42
N LYS A 51 -21.24 4.47 -0.59
CA LYS A 51 -20.40 4.13 -1.73
C LYS A 51 -18.97 3.84 -1.25
N LEU A 52 -18.53 2.60 -1.40
CA LEU A 52 -17.18 2.14 -1.05
C LEU A 52 -16.33 1.99 -2.32
N VAL A 53 -15.18 2.68 -2.36
CA VAL A 53 -14.19 2.56 -3.44
C VAL A 53 -12.88 2.05 -2.83
N VAL A 54 -12.45 0.86 -3.26
CA VAL A 54 -11.20 0.24 -2.78
C VAL A 54 -10.15 0.33 -3.88
N ILE A 55 -9.04 0.98 -3.56
CA ILE A 55 -7.88 1.12 -4.45
C ILE A 55 -6.84 0.07 -4.06
N SER A 56 -6.57 -0.86 -4.98
CA SER A 56 -5.61 -1.94 -4.76
C SER A 56 -4.18 -1.52 -5.18
N ARG A 57 -3.19 -2.33 -4.79
CA ARG A 57 -1.78 -2.09 -5.10
C ARG A 57 -1.49 -2.11 -6.61
N GLU A 58 -2.29 -2.82 -7.40
CA GLU A 58 -2.14 -2.95 -8.85
C GLU A 58 -2.28 -1.59 -9.55
N VAL A 59 -3.11 -0.68 -9.01
CA VAL A 59 -3.20 0.71 -9.51
C VAL A 59 -1.87 1.45 -9.34
N ALA A 60 -1.16 1.23 -8.23
CA ALA A 60 0.15 1.84 -8.00
C ALA A 60 1.21 1.29 -8.96
N TYR A 61 1.11 0.00 -9.32
CA TYR A 61 1.99 -0.62 -10.33
C TYR A 61 1.70 -0.14 -11.75
N ALA A 62 0.45 0.17 -12.06
CA ALA A 62 0.06 0.72 -13.37
C ALA A 62 0.47 2.19 -13.54
N CYS A 63 0.59 2.94 -12.44
CA CYS A 63 0.88 4.38 -12.44
C CYS A 63 2.11 4.75 -11.59
N PRO A 64 3.31 4.20 -11.88
CA PRO A 64 4.50 4.53 -11.13
C PRO A 64 4.92 5.99 -11.41
N VAL A 65 5.33 6.69 -10.36
CA VAL A 65 5.89 8.04 -10.49
C VAL A 65 7.42 7.99 -10.66
N PRO A 66 8.00 8.77 -11.59
CA PRO A 66 9.45 8.79 -11.77
C PRO A 66 10.14 9.49 -10.59
N ARG A 67 11.40 9.14 -10.34
CA ARG A 67 12.25 9.78 -9.31
C ARG A 67 12.27 11.31 -9.44
N GLN A 68 12.18 11.83 -10.66
CA GLN A 68 12.16 13.25 -10.97
C GLN A 68 11.11 14.01 -10.16
N VAL A 69 9.93 13.43 -9.92
CA VAL A 69 8.86 14.05 -9.11
C VAL A 69 9.36 14.43 -7.72
N TYR A 70 10.14 13.57 -7.07
CA TYR A 70 10.70 13.85 -5.75
C TYR A 70 11.79 14.94 -5.80
N THR A 71 12.61 14.95 -6.86
CA THR A 71 13.63 15.99 -7.07
C THR A 71 12.97 17.36 -7.30
N GLU A 72 11.91 17.42 -8.09
CA GLU A 72 11.14 18.63 -8.33
C GLU A 72 10.45 19.14 -7.06
N LEU A 73 9.84 18.24 -6.27
CA LEU A 73 9.26 18.60 -4.97
C LEU A 73 10.31 19.19 -4.02
N ALA A 74 11.52 18.63 -3.97
CA ALA A 74 12.60 19.18 -3.17
C ALA A 74 13.10 20.54 -3.71
N ALA A 75 13.12 20.73 -5.03
CA ALA A 75 13.53 21.99 -5.65
C ALA A 75 12.62 23.18 -5.31
N THR A 76 11.39 22.94 -4.85
CA THR A 76 10.49 24.00 -4.33
C THR A 76 11.01 24.68 -3.06
N GLY A 77 12.07 24.15 -2.42
CA GLY A 77 12.64 24.66 -1.17
C GLY A 77 11.75 24.41 0.06
N LYS A 78 10.63 23.68 -0.10
CA LYS A 78 9.73 23.37 1.00
C LYS A 78 10.27 22.20 1.83
N PRO A 79 10.25 22.28 3.18
CA PRO A 79 10.77 21.22 4.04
C PRO A 79 10.12 19.84 3.78
N VAL A 80 8.83 19.83 3.46
CA VAL A 80 8.11 18.59 3.12
C VAL A 80 8.66 17.94 1.85
N GLY A 81 8.94 18.74 0.82
CA GLY A 81 9.52 18.24 -0.43
C GLY A 81 10.91 17.63 -0.22
N HIS A 82 11.76 18.31 0.55
CA HIS A 82 13.07 17.77 0.94
C HIS A 82 12.96 16.46 1.70
N ARG A 83 12.06 16.40 2.70
CA ARG A 83 11.85 15.19 3.49
C ARG A 83 11.36 14.03 2.63
N LEU A 84 10.38 14.25 1.75
CA LEU A 84 9.88 13.21 0.84
C LEU A 84 10.99 12.66 -0.06
N ALA A 85 11.81 13.53 -0.63
CA ALA A 85 12.93 13.11 -1.48
C ALA A 85 14.00 12.32 -0.71
N GLN A 86 14.31 12.73 0.51
CA GLN A 86 15.27 12.05 1.38
C GLN A 86 14.77 10.67 1.83
N GLU A 87 13.53 10.57 2.31
CA GLU A 87 12.96 9.30 2.77
C GLU A 87 12.82 8.30 1.62
N GLN A 88 12.37 8.73 0.44
CA GLN A 88 12.27 7.85 -0.72
C GLN A 88 13.64 7.32 -1.15
N ARG A 89 14.66 8.19 -1.20
CA ARG A 89 16.05 7.80 -1.51
C ARG A 89 16.61 6.83 -0.48
N LYS A 90 16.45 7.13 0.81
CA LYS A 90 16.92 6.27 1.90
C LYS A 90 16.27 4.89 1.84
N SER A 91 14.96 4.83 1.61
CA SER A 91 14.22 3.57 1.53
C SER A 91 14.73 2.66 0.41
N ILE A 92 14.96 3.21 -0.80
CA ILE A 92 15.45 2.40 -1.92
C ILE A 92 16.92 1.98 -1.76
N GLU A 93 17.77 2.85 -1.19
CA GLU A 93 19.16 2.50 -0.87
C GLU A 93 19.22 1.40 0.21
N ASP A 94 18.36 1.47 1.22
CA ASP A 94 18.26 0.44 2.25
C ASP A 94 17.80 -0.90 1.65
N LEU A 95 16.82 -0.88 0.75
CA LEU A 95 16.38 -2.09 0.04
C LEU A 95 17.53 -2.68 -0.81
N TRP A 96 18.27 -1.84 -1.55
CA TRP A 96 19.41 -2.28 -2.35
C TRP A 96 20.50 -2.95 -1.52
N ARG A 97 20.86 -2.36 -0.36
CA ARG A 97 21.82 -2.97 0.57
C ARG A 97 21.35 -4.36 1.02
N ARG A 98 20.07 -4.51 1.38
CA ARG A 98 19.47 -5.80 1.79
C ARG A 98 19.46 -6.82 0.67
N ALA A 99 19.16 -6.39 -0.55
CA ALA A 99 19.12 -7.23 -1.74
C ALA A 99 20.51 -7.78 -2.10
N CYS A 100 21.55 -6.95 -1.95
CA CYS A 100 22.95 -7.32 -2.16
C CYS A 100 23.58 -8.15 -1.01
N SER A 101 22.96 -8.17 0.17
CA SER A 101 23.42 -9.00 1.29
C SER A 101 23.23 -10.49 1.01
N SER A 102 24.17 -11.31 1.50
CA SER A 102 24.12 -12.77 1.35
C SER A 102 22.83 -13.37 1.96
N ARG A 103 22.38 -14.52 1.46
CA ARG A 103 21.07 -15.11 1.82
C ARG A 103 20.86 -15.34 3.32
N SER A 104 21.92 -15.63 4.06
CA SER A 104 21.91 -15.85 5.52
C SER A 104 22.27 -14.60 6.33
N ASP A 105 22.51 -13.46 5.68
CA ASP A 105 22.93 -12.24 6.35
C ASP A 105 21.76 -11.63 7.15
N PRO A 106 21.92 -11.40 8.47
CA PRO A 106 20.90 -10.75 9.29
C PRO A 106 20.50 -9.35 8.76
N ASN A 107 21.39 -8.68 8.01
CA ASN A 107 21.09 -7.41 7.38
C ASN A 107 19.97 -7.47 6.34
N ARG A 108 19.55 -8.66 5.87
CA ARG A 108 18.39 -8.81 4.98
C ARG A 108 17.07 -8.40 5.65
N ARG A 109 16.99 -8.41 6.98
CA ARG A 109 15.81 -7.98 7.77
C ARG A 109 14.49 -8.59 7.26
N GLY A 110 14.50 -9.90 6.99
CA GLY A 110 13.32 -10.64 6.51
C GLY A 110 13.00 -10.46 5.03
N LEU A 111 13.87 -9.81 4.24
CA LEU A 111 13.70 -9.71 2.78
C LEU A 111 13.66 -11.13 2.15
N PRO A 112 12.57 -11.51 1.45
CA PRO A 112 12.43 -12.84 0.88
C PRO A 112 13.62 -13.25 0.01
N LEU A 113 13.96 -14.55 -0.01
CA LEU A 113 15.12 -15.07 -0.75
C LEU A 113 15.03 -14.91 -2.27
N ARG A 114 13.83 -14.65 -2.79
CA ARG A 114 13.58 -14.34 -4.21
C ARG A 114 13.85 -12.88 -4.58
N CYS A 115 14.13 -12.03 -3.58
CA CYS A 115 14.43 -10.62 -3.76
C CYS A 115 15.92 -10.44 -3.51
N ASP A 116 16.72 -10.50 -4.56
CA ASP A 116 18.15 -10.27 -4.53
C ASP A 116 18.51 -9.13 -5.49
N ARG A 117 19.77 -9.05 -5.91
CA ARG A 117 20.27 -7.95 -6.74
C ARG A 117 19.77 -8.00 -8.18
N GLU A 118 19.28 -9.16 -8.64
CA GLU A 118 18.82 -9.44 -10.01
C GLU A 118 17.30 -9.20 -10.10
#